data_AF-A0A963KKI8-F1
#
_entry.id   AF-A0A963KKI8-F1
#
_cell.length_a   1.000
_cell.length_b   1.000
_cell.length_c   1.000
_cell.angle_alpha   90.00
_cell.angle_beta   90.00
_cell.angle_gamma   90.00
#
_symmetry.space_group_name_H-M   'P 1'
#
loop_
_entity.id
_entity.type
_entity.pdbx_description
1 polymer ?
#
loop_
_entity_poly.entity_id
_entity_poly.type
_entity_poly.pdbx_seq_one_letter_code
_entity_poly.pdbx_strand_id
1 'polypeptide(L)'
;DDFGLMRRRAIYAHCIHFDDADRALMRDTGAAAAVSPTSNLFLGSGFFDYAGAERTGFAYGLASDVGGGTSLSPFRTMLAAYYVGREGQTKTGISLSPQHLWWQHTAGAAQALGLGGVVGNLQPGCEADFVVLQPRCTALLERRTASARDLDELLFAMIVLGDDRLVERTVIAAGAAS
;
A
#
# COMPACT_ATOMS: atom_id res chain seq x y z
N ASP A 1 19.42 7.21 -15.54
CA ASP A 1 19.51 8.69 -15.55
C ASP A 1 19.65 9.32 -16.92
N ASP A 2 20.22 8.59 -17.88
CA ASP A 2 20.59 9.08 -19.22
C ASP A 2 19.49 9.84 -19.99
N PHE A 3 18.22 9.56 -19.72
CA PHE A 3 17.06 10.18 -20.39
C PHE A 3 16.28 11.18 -19.51
N GLY A 4 16.74 11.48 -18.28
CA GLY A 4 16.08 12.44 -17.39
C GLY A 4 14.69 12.02 -16.87
N LEU A 5 14.36 10.73 -16.95
CA LEU A 5 13.06 10.20 -16.51
C LEU A 5 13.02 9.87 -15.00
N MET A 6 14.19 9.62 -14.40
CA MET A 6 14.33 9.38 -12.97
C MET A 6 14.28 10.72 -12.23
N ARG A 7 13.16 11.02 -11.60
CA ARG A 7 12.93 12.29 -10.90
C ARG A 7 11.82 12.17 -9.88
N ARG A 8 11.72 13.18 -9.01
CA ARG A 8 10.56 13.36 -8.13
C ARG A 8 9.25 13.33 -8.92
N ARG A 9 8.26 12.63 -8.36
CA ARG A 9 6.93 12.35 -8.97
C ARG A 9 6.97 11.41 -10.19
N ALA A 10 8.11 10.80 -10.52
CA ALA A 10 8.13 9.63 -11.39
C ALA A 10 7.80 8.38 -10.56
N ILE A 11 6.88 7.56 -11.07
CA ILE A 11 6.41 6.35 -10.38
C ILE A 11 6.65 5.16 -11.30
N TYR A 12 7.40 4.19 -10.80
CA TYR A 12 7.76 2.98 -11.53
C TYR A 12 6.98 1.78 -10.98
N ALA A 13 6.31 1.05 -11.85
CA ALA A 13 5.51 -0.09 -11.44
C ALA A 13 6.38 -1.31 -11.10
N HIS A 14 5.92 -2.11 -10.14
CA HIS A 14 6.45 -3.39 -9.70
C HIS A 14 7.78 -3.33 -8.94
N CYS A 15 8.87 -2.89 -9.58
CA CYS A 15 10.20 -2.73 -8.97
C CYS A 15 10.72 -3.96 -8.19
N ILE A 16 10.41 -5.18 -8.66
CA ILE A 16 10.66 -6.43 -7.92
C ILE A 16 12.06 -7.03 -8.12
N HIS A 17 12.77 -6.66 -9.18
CA HIS A 17 14.09 -7.20 -9.51
C HIS A 17 15.23 -6.18 -9.32
N PHE A 18 14.99 -5.17 -8.48
CA PHE A 18 16.00 -4.16 -8.19
C PHE A 18 17.17 -4.75 -7.41
N ASP A 19 18.38 -4.27 -7.72
CA ASP A 19 19.56 -4.43 -6.89
C ASP A 19 19.78 -3.21 -5.97
N ASP A 20 20.86 -3.19 -5.18
CA ASP A 20 21.11 -2.10 -4.24
C ASP A 20 21.40 -0.76 -4.96
N ALA A 21 21.96 -0.80 -6.19
CA ALA A 21 22.21 0.40 -6.99
C ALA A 21 20.90 0.99 -7.52
N ASP A 22 19.97 0.15 -8.00
CA ASP A 22 18.63 0.57 -8.41
C ASP A 22 17.86 1.23 -7.26
N ARG A 23 17.90 0.61 -6.07
CA ARG A 23 17.23 1.16 -4.87
C ARG A 23 17.85 2.50 -4.44
N ALA A 24 19.18 2.60 -4.46
CA ALA A 24 19.88 3.84 -4.16
C ALA A 24 19.49 4.94 -5.15
N LEU A 25 19.40 4.59 -6.43
CA LEU A 25 19.00 5.54 -7.47
C LEU A 25 17.56 6.04 -7.28
N MET A 26 16.62 5.15 -6.94
CA MET A 26 15.24 5.55 -6.61
C MET A 26 15.21 6.57 -5.47
N ARG A 27 15.97 6.31 -4.40
CA ARG A 27 16.10 7.24 -3.27
C ARG A 27 16.69 8.58 -3.71
N ASP A 28 17.84 8.56 -4.38
CA ASP A 28 18.62 9.77 -4.69
C ASP A 28 17.87 10.69 -5.67
N THR A 29 17.09 10.11 -6.57
CA THR A 29 16.28 10.86 -7.55
C THR A 29 14.90 11.26 -7.01
N GLY A 30 14.48 10.69 -5.87
CA GLY A 30 13.16 10.88 -5.30
C GLY A 30 12.02 10.25 -6.13
N ALA A 31 12.36 9.31 -7.01
CA ALA A 31 11.36 8.48 -7.69
C ALA A 31 10.73 7.49 -6.71
N ALA A 32 9.54 6.97 -7.05
CA ALA A 32 8.81 6.06 -6.18
C ALA A 32 8.38 4.77 -6.90
N ALA A 33 8.23 3.69 -6.14
CA ALA A 33 7.66 2.44 -6.66
C ALA A 33 6.14 2.36 -6.41
N ALA A 34 5.39 1.91 -7.42
CA ALA A 34 4.04 1.39 -7.26
C ALA A 34 4.11 -0.13 -7.13
N VAL A 35 3.95 -0.63 -5.90
CA VAL A 35 4.08 -2.05 -5.57
C VAL A 35 2.74 -2.75 -5.77
N SER A 36 2.70 -3.68 -6.73
CA SER A 36 1.47 -4.35 -7.19
C SER A 36 1.45 -5.84 -6.84
N PRO A 37 1.31 -6.20 -5.55
CA PRO A 37 1.55 -7.57 -5.08
C PRO A 37 0.55 -8.58 -5.66
N THR A 38 -0.73 -8.21 -5.84
CA THR A 38 -1.75 -9.08 -6.44
C THR A 38 -1.39 -9.46 -7.87
N SER A 39 -0.96 -8.49 -8.68
CA SER A 39 -0.50 -8.69 -10.05
C SER A 39 0.76 -9.54 -10.11
N ASN A 40 1.77 -9.21 -9.30
CA ASN A 40 3.04 -9.94 -9.26
C ASN A 40 2.84 -11.42 -8.92
N LEU A 41 1.95 -11.73 -7.96
CA LEU A 41 1.63 -13.10 -7.60
C LEU A 41 0.83 -13.82 -8.69
N PHE A 42 -0.15 -13.14 -9.30
CA PHE A 42 -1.01 -13.75 -10.32
C PHE A 42 -0.24 -14.10 -11.59
N LEU A 43 0.67 -13.23 -12.02
CA LEU A 43 1.49 -13.42 -13.23
C LEU A 43 2.79 -14.19 -12.97
N GLY A 44 3.08 -14.55 -11.72
CA GLY A 44 4.33 -15.24 -11.36
C GLY A 44 5.58 -14.36 -11.54
N SER A 45 5.44 -13.03 -11.46
CA SER A 45 6.54 -12.08 -11.71
C SER A 45 7.60 -12.12 -10.61
N GLY A 46 7.20 -12.35 -9.35
CA GLY A 46 8.11 -12.44 -8.20
C GLY A 46 7.65 -11.64 -6.99
N PHE A 47 8.58 -11.34 -6.08
CA PHE A 47 8.28 -10.79 -4.76
C PHE A 47 9.04 -9.49 -4.52
N PHE A 48 8.32 -8.40 -4.23
CA PHE A 48 8.93 -7.12 -3.89
C PHE A 48 9.74 -7.21 -2.59
N ASP A 49 10.97 -6.70 -2.60
CA ASP A 49 11.87 -6.73 -1.45
C ASP A 49 11.67 -5.54 -0.51
N TYR A 50 10.66 -5.67 0.37
CA TYR A 50 10.37 -4.68 1.40
C TYR A 50 11.55 -4.44 2.35
N ALA A 51 12.33 -5.46 2.71
CA ALA A 51 13.47 -5.30 3.60
C ALA A 51 14.57 -4.44 2.95
N GLY A 52 14.84 -4.66 1.66
CA GLY A 52 15.75 -3.82 0.88
C GLY A 52 15.23 -2.40 0.69
N ALA A 53 13.92 -2.24 0.47
CA ALA A 53 13.29 -0.92 0.35
C ALA A 53 13.42 -0.10 1.63
N GLU A 54 13.06 -0.68 2.78
CA GLU A 54 13.19 -0.03 4.10
C GLU A 54 14.65 0.28 4.46
N ARG A 55 15.57 -0.65 4.20
CA ARG A 55 17.02 -0.43 4.43
C ARG A 55 17.55 0.77 3.64
N THR A 56 17.07 0.95 2.41
CA THR A 56 17.57 2.01 1.52
C THR A 56 16.81 3.31 1.72
N GLY A 57 15.52 3.25 2.08
CA GLY A 57 14.66 4.41 2.31
C GLY A 57 14.13 5.07 1.05
N PHE A 58 13.93 4.33 -0.05
CA PHE A 58 13.26 4.90 -1.23
C PHE A 58 11.74 4.82 -1.09
N ALA A 59 11.01 5.75 -1.71
CA ALA A 59 9.57 5.86 -1.56
C ALA A 59 8.81 4.77 -2.33
N TYR A 60 7.74 4.23 -1.74
CA TYR A 60 6.83 3.33 -2.43
C TYR A 60 5.42 3.40 -1.85
N GLY A 61 4.44 2.93 -2.63
CA GLY A 61 3.05 2.76 -2.21
C GLY A 61 2.41 1.53 -2.87
N LEU A 62 1.31 1.05 -2.30
CA LEU A 62 0.59 -0.11 -2.81
C LEU A 62 -0.33 0.27 -3.99
N ALA A 63 -0.38 -0.59 -5.00
CA ALA A 63 -1.22 -0.45 -6.18
C ALA A 63 -1.94 -1.76 -6.51
N SER A 64 -3.15 -1.66 -7.08
CA SER A 64 -3.95 -2.83 -7.45
C SER A 64 -3.51 -3.47 -8.76
N ASP A 65 -3.07 -2.65 -9.71
CA ASP A 65 -2.66 -3.03 -11.07
C ASP A 65 -3.71 -3.90 -11.78
N VAL A 66 -4.99 -3.51 -11.69
CA VAL A 66 -6.09 -4.29 -12.29
C VAL A 66 -5.88 -4.44 -13.80
N GLY A 67 -5.95 -5.70 -14.24
CA GLY A 67 -5.45 -6.16 -15.53
C GLY A 67 -4.49 -7.33 -15.30
N GLY A 68 -3.38 -7.08 -14.60
CA GLY A 68 -2.51 -8.13 -14.05
C GLY A 68 -2.96 -8.58 -12.65
N GLY A 69 -3.42 -7.64 -11.83
CA GLY A 69 -4.10 -7.87 -10.56
C GLY A 69 -5.58 -8.15 -10.73
N THR A 70 -6.15 -8.90 -9.79
CA THR A 70 -7.52 -9.45 -9.89
C THR A 70 -8.57 -8.72 -9.05
N SER A 71 -8.21 -7.64 -8.36
CA SER A 71 -9.13 -6.91 -7.48
C SER A 71 -8.76 -5.43 -7.34
N LEU A 72 -9.78 -4.56 -7.29
CA LEU A 72 -9.65 -3.16 -6.86
C LEU A 72 -9.67 -3.00 -5.34
N SER A 73 -9.92 -4.06 -4.57
CA SER A 73 -10.08 -3.97 -3.12
C SER A 73 -8.74 -3.67 -2.43
N PRO A 74 -8.66 -2.58 -1.64
CA PRO A 74 -7.46 -2.26 -0.85
C PRO A 74 -7.01 -3.39 0.08
N PHE A 75 -7.98 -4.08 0.69
CA PHE A 75 -7.74 -5.18 1.63
C PHE A 75 -7.08 -6.37 0.95
N ARG A 76 -7.48 -6.68 -0.29
CA ARG A 76 -6.86 -7.74 -1.10
C ARG A 76 -5.41 -7.38 -1.46
N THR A 77 -5.15 -6.13 -1.82
CA THR A 77 -3.80 -5.63 -2.12
C THR A 77 -2.91 -5.69 -0.89
N MET A 78 -3.38 -5.22 0.27
CA MET A 78 -2.63 -5.29 1.54
C MET A 78 -2.37 -6.73 1.99
N LEU A 79 -3.34 -7.62 1.84
CA LEU A 79 -3.16 -9.04 2.17
C LEU A 79 -2.12 -9.71 1.27
N ALA A 80 -2.14 -9.42 -0.03
CA ALA A 80 -1.12 -9.88 -0.96
C ALA A 80 0.26 -9.31 -0.60
N ALA A 81 0.35 -8.03 -0.23
CA ALA A 81 1.59 -7.42 0.27
C ALA A 81 2.13 -8.16 1.50
N TYR A 82 1.25 -8.56 2.43
CA TYR A 82 1.64 -9.37 3.59
C TYR A 82 2.22 -10.73 3.17
N TYR A 83 1.61 -11.43 2.22
CA TYR A 83 2.16 -12.68 1.69
C TYR A 83 3.52 -12.48 1.03
N VAL A 84 3.65 -11.44 0.20
CA VAL A 84 4.91 -11.07 -0.43
C VAL A 84 5.97 -10.74 0.62
N GLY A 85 5.63 -10.00 1.67
CA GLY A 85 6.53 -9.70 2.79
C GLY A 85 7.04 -10.96 3.48
N ARG A 86 6.14 -11.91 3.78
CA ARG A 86 6.44 -13.18 4.46
C ARG A 86 7.26 -14.16 3.64
N GLU A 87 7.22 -14.06 2.31
CA GLU A 87 8.06 -14.85 1.42
C GLU A 87 9.54 -14.63 1.76
N GLY A 88 10.29 -15.71 1.96
CA GLY A 88 11.65 -15.67 2.50
C GLY A 88 12.65 -16.63 1.84
N GLN A 89 12.28 -17.23 0.71
CA GLN A 89 13.16 -18.09 -0.08
C GLN A 89 13.99 -17.27 -1.08
N THR A 90 13.37 -16.27 -1.73
CA THR A 90 14.04 -15.46 -2.76
C THR A 90 14.60 -14.12 -2.26
N LYS A 91 14.19 -13.70 -1.05
CA LYS A 91 14.59 -12.45 -0.41
C LYS A 91 14.49 -12.58 1.11
N THR A 92 14.85 -11.54 1.85
CA THR A 92 14.65 -11.53 3.30
C THR A 92 13.16 -11.47 3.64
N GLY A 93 12.64 -12.53 4.29
CA GLY A 93 11.26 -12.60 4.74
C GLY A 93 11.02 -11.77 5.99
N ILE A 94 9.98 -10.92 5.96
CA ILE A 94 9.59 -10.05 7.07
C ILE A 94 8.09 -10.13 7.34
N SER A 95 7.69 -9.78 8.56
CA SER A 95 6.27 -9.60 8.89
C SER A 95 5.95 -8.12 8.86
N LEU A 96 5.22 -7.69 7.83
CA LEU A 96 4.74 -6.32 7.73
C LEU A 96 3.67 -6.08 8.79
N SER A 97 3.80 -5.00 9.56
CA SER A 97 2.77 -4.63 10.52
C SER A 97 1.49 -4.18 9.80
N PRO A 98 0.32 -4.33 10.42
CA PRO A 98 -0.93 -3.81 9.86
C PRO A 98 -0.84 -2.31 9.62
N GLN A 99 -0.29 -1.55 10.57
CA GLN A 99 -0.06 -0.11 10.42
C GLN A 99 0.79 0.24 9.20
N HIS A 100 1.85 -0.52 8.93
CA HIS A 100 2.68 -0.32 7.75
C HIS A 100 1.89 -0.55 6.45
N LEU A 101 1.08 -1.61 6.39
CA LEU A 101 0.24 -1.90 5.21
C LEU A 101 -0.79 -0.79 4.97
N TRP A 102 -1.47 -0.33 6.02
CA TRP A 102 -2.41 0.79 5.93
C TRP A 102 -1.72 2.10 5.55
N TRP A 103 -0.54 2.39 6.11
CA TRP A 103 0.27 3.55 5.77
C TRP A 103 0.64 3.55 4.29
N GLN A 104 1.18 2.44 3.78
CA GLN A 104 1.58 2.32 2.37
C GLN A 104 0.40 2.27 1.40
N HIS A 105 -0.84 2.20 1.89
CA HIS A 105 -2.03 2.37 1.07
C HIS A 105 -2.68 3.76 1.20
N THR A 106 -2.25 4.58 2.16
CA THR A 106 -2.83 5.90 2.46
C THR A 106 -1.76 6.98 2.43
N ALA A 107 -1.30 7.47 3.59
CA ALA A 107 -0.37 8.59 3.70
C ALA A 107 1.00 8.30 3.07
N GLY A 108 1.51 7.08 3.18
CA GLY A 108 2.77 6.66 2.54
C GLY A 108 2.67 6.69 1.02
N ALA A 109 1.57 6.19 0.47
CA ALA A 109 1.28 6.31 -0.96
C ALA A 109 1.13 7.77 -1.40
N ALA A 110 0.40 8.60 -0.64
CA ALA A 110 0.29 10.02 -0.93
C ALA A 110 1.66 10.72 -0.93
N GLN A 111 2.54 10.40 0.02
CA GLN A 111 3.91 10.91 0.04
C GLN A 111 4.71 10.46 -1.19
N ALA A 112 4.63 9.18 -1.57
CA ALA A 112 5.27 8.64 -2.77
C ALA A 112 4.80 9.32 -4.07
N LEU A 113 3.52 9.73 -4.13
CA LEU A 113 2.95 10.49 -5.24
C LEU A 113 3.32 12.00 -5.22
N GLY A 114 3.94 12.48 -4.15
CA GLY A 114 4.21 13.90 -3.93
C GLY A 114 2.98 14.71 -3.51
N LEU A 115 1.97 14.05 -2.93
CA LEU A 115 0.71 14.61 -2.42
C LEU A 115 0.65 14.66 -0.89
N GLY A 116 1.79 14.48 -0.21
CA GLY A 116 1.89 14.58 1.24
C GLY A 116 1.44 15.97 1.72
N GLY A 117 0.56 15.99 2.73
CA GLY A 117 -0.07 17.22 3.24
C GLY A 117 -1.32 17.67 2.46
N VAL A 118 -1.63 17.03 1.32
CA VAL A 118 -2.87 17.25 0.56
C VAL A 118 -3.87 16.14 0.85
N VAL A 119 -3.48 14.87 0.68
CA VAL A 119 -4.34 13.70 0.92
C VAL A 119 -3.59 12.61 1.69
N GLY A 120 -4.32 11.53 2.04
CA GLY A 120 -3.77 10.31 2.62
C GLY A 120 -3.75 10.28 4.14
N ASN A 121 -4.03 11.40 4.82
CA ASN A 121 -4.25 11.44 6.26
C ASN A 121 -5.35 12.45 6.62
N LEU A 122 -5.79 12.45 7.89
CA LEU A 122 -6.86 13.31 8.42
C LEU A 122 -6.34 14.52 9.22
N GLN A 123 -5.11 14.96 8.96
CA GLN A 123 -4.55 16.14 9.64
C GLN A 123 -5.23 17.43 9.15
N PRO A 124 -5.29 18.48 10.00
CA PRO A 124 -5.76 19.78 9.57
C PRO A 124 -5.01 20.27 8.33
N GLY A 125 -5.74 20.70 7.30
CA GLY A 125 -5.20 21.16 6.03
C GLY A 125 -5.23 20.14 4.89
N CYS A 126 -5.38 18.83 5.19
CA CYS A 126 -5.62 17.83 4.16
C CYS A 126 -7.07 17.90 3.64
N GLU A 127 -7.25 17.55 2.37
CA GLU A 127 -8.55 17.32 1.75
C GLU A 127 -9.29 16.19 2.47
N ALA A 128 -10.62 16.34 2.59
CA ALA A 128 -11.47 15.41 3.32
C ALA A 128 -11.82 14.14 2.51
N ASP A 129 -10.79 13.46 2.00
CA ASP A 129 -10.89 12.18 1.31
C ASP A 129 -10.75 11.04 2.32
N PHE A 130 -11.85 10.37 2.63
CA PHE A 130 -11.85 9.30 3.62
C PHE A 130 -12.94 8.25 3.37
N VAL A 131 -12.74 7.10 4.01
CA VAL A 131 -13.71 6.01 4.02
C VAL A 131 -14.23 5.78 5.44
N VAL A 132 -15.52 5.49 5.55
CA VAL A 132 -16.13 4.97 6.77
C VAL A 132 -16.15 3.46 6.65
N LEU A 133 -15.57 2.77 7.64
CA LEU A 133 -15.48 1.32 7.65
C LEU A 133 -16.55 0.70 8.57
N GLN A 134 -17.14 -0.42 8.14
CA GLN A 134 -18.11 -1.21 8.91
C GLN A 134 -17.55 -2.60 9.27
N PRO A 135 -16.91 -2.75 10.45
CA PRO A 135 -16.38 -4.05 10.89
C PRO A 135 -17.43 -5.15 11.06
N ARG A 136 -18.72 -4.80 11.06
CA ARG A 136 -19.83 -5.75 11.17
C ARG A 136 -20.45 -6.16 9.84
N CYS A 137 -19.75 -5.91 8.72
CA CYS A 137 -20.25 -6.23 7.38
C CYS A 137 -20.37 -7.74 7.10
N THR A 138 -19.71 -8.59 7.89
CA THR A 138 -19.88 -10.05 7.87
C THR A 138 -19.80 -10.61 9.29
N ALA A 139 -20.50 -11.73 9.55
CA ALA A 139 -20.50 -12.36 10.88
C ALA A 139 -19.09 -12.78 11.35
N LEU A 140 -18.21 -13.20 10.43
CA LEU A 140 -16.85 -13.60 10.77
C LEU A 140 -15.98 -12.39 11.10
N LEU A 141 -16.06 -11.31 10.31
CA LEU A 141 -15.32 -10.08 10.60
C LEU A 141 -15.79 -9.49 11.93
N GLU A 142 -17.11 -9.38 12.14
CA GLU A 142 -17.69 -8.89 13.40
C GLU A 142 -17.13 -9.63 14.60
N ARG A 143 -17.20 -10.96 14.58
CA ARG A 143 -16.69 -11.81 15.66
C ARG A 143 -15.19 -11.58 15.89
N ARG A 144 -14.41 -11.48 14.81
CA ARG A 144 -12.96 -11.30 14.91
C ARG A 144 -12.61 -9.92 15.47
N THR A 145 -13.26 -8.86 14.99
CA THR A 145 -13.00 -7.49 15.44
C THR A 145 -13.52 -7.23 16.85
N ALA A 146 -14.62 -7.87 17.26
CA ALA A 146 -15.11 -7.80 18.64
C ALA A 146 -14.14 -8.40 19.67
N SER A 147 -13.22 -9.26 19.22
CA SER A 147 -12.19 -9.88 20.06
C SER A 147 -10.82 -9.19 19.96
N ALA A 148 -10.68 -8.12 19.15
CA ALA A 148 -9.42 -7.41 18.99
C ALA A 148 -9.08 -6.64 20.27
N ARG A 149 -7.84 -6.79 20.76
CA ARG A 149 -7.37 -6.20 22.02
C ARG A 149 -6.60 -4.89 21.82
N ASP A 150 -6.13 -4.66 20.60
CA ASP A 150 -5.40 -3.47 20.20
C ASP A 150 -5.70 -3.09 18.74
N LEU A 151 -5.12 -1.97 18.31
CA LEU A 151 -5.32 -1.44 16.98
C LEU A 151 -4.73 -2.35 15.90
N ASP A 152 -3.61 -3.02 16.16
CA ASP A 152 -2.97 -3.91 15.18
C ASP A 152 -3.84 -5.13 14.89
N GLU A 153 -4.38 -5.76 15.94
CA GLU A 153 -5.33 -6.86 15.81
C GLU A 153 -6.58 -6.44 15.02
N LEU A 154 -7.11 -5.24 15.28
CA LEU A 154 -8.26 -4.68 14.58
C LEU A 154 -7.97 -4.41 13.10
N LEU A 155 -6.88 -3.70 12.80
CA LEU A 155 -6.45 -3.36 11.45
C LEU A 155 -6.13 -4.62 10.63
N PHE A 156 -5.49 -5.61 11.25
CA PHE A 156 -5.16 -6.87 10.57
C PHE A 156 -6.38 -7.71 10.29
N ALA A 157 -7.36 -7.77 11.22
CA ALA A 157 -8.62 -8.46 10.98
C ALA A 157 -9.33 -7.88 9.74
N MET A 158 -9.34 -6.56 9.60
CA MET A 158 -9.89 -5.87 8.43
C MET A 158 -9.10 -6.16 7.13
N ILE A 159 -7.77 -6.25 7.18
CA ILE A 159 -6.97 -6.63 6.01
C ILE A 159 -7.29 -8.08 5.57
N VAL A 160 -7.33 -9.02 6.52
CA VAL A 160 -7.44 -10.45 6.23
C VAL A 160 -8.86 -10.84 5.81
N LEU A 161 -9.87 -10.30 6.50
CA LEU A 161 -11.27 -10.71 6.35
C LEU A 161 -12.13 -9.67 5.61
N GLY A 162 -11.59 -8.48 5.35
CA GLY A 162 -12.30 -7.41 4.65
C GLY A 162 -12.38 -7.63 3.15
N ASP A 163 -13.45 -7.10 2.58
CA ASP A 163 -13.64 -6.88 1.16
C ASP A 163 -14.39 -5.55 0.95
N ASP A 164 -14.95 -5.32 -0.24
CA ASP A 164 -15.69 -4.11 -0.57
C ASP A 164 -16.81 -3.78 0.42
N ARG A 165 -17.44 -4.78 1.04
CA ARG A 165 -18.52 -4.58 2.04
C ARG A 165 -18.04 -3.92 3.33
N LEU A 166 -16.73 -3.96 3.60
CA LEU A 166 -16.14 -3.26 4.74
C LEU A 166 -16.18 -1.73 4.54
N VAL A 167 -16.29 -1.23 3.31
CA VAL A 167 -16.46 0.21 3.04
C VAL A 167 -17.94 0.55 3.08
N GLU A 168 -18.38 1.22 4.15
CA GLU A 168 -19.77 1.68 4.31
C GLU A 168 -20.04 2.93 3.49
N ARG A 169 -19.09 3.87 3.48
CA ARG A 169 -19.20 5.15 2.79
C ARG A 169 -17.83 5.61 2.32
N THR A 170 -17.80 6.19 1.13
CA THR A 170 -16.66 6.94 0.62
C THR A 170 -17.03 8.42 0.58
N VAL A 171 -16.15 9.26 1.12
CA VAL A 171 -16.24 10.72 1.05
C VAL A 171 -15.03 11.19 0.28
N ILE A 172 -15.28 11.99 -0.74
CA ILE A 172 -14.25 12.68 -1.52
C ILE A 172 -14.55 14.16 -1.34
N ALA A 173 -13.51 14.96 -1.11
CA ALA A 173 -13.62 16.41 -1.13
C ALA A 173 -14.23 16.80 -2.48
N ALA A 174 -15.49 17.24 -2.47
CA ALA A 174 -16.07 17.87 -3.64
C ALA A 174 -15.22 19.11 -3.89
N GLY A 175 -14.52 19.13 -5.02
CA GLY A 175 -13.71 20.29 -5.39
C GLY A 175 -14.54 21.54 -5.18
N ALA A 176 -14.05 22.46 -4.34
CA ALA A 176 -14.47 23.83 -4.48
C ALA A 176 -14.03 24.22 -5.88
N ALA A 177 -14.96 24.20 -6.83
CA ALA A 177 -14.75 24.83 -8.11
C ALA A 177 -14.46 26.30 -7.81
N SER A 178 -13.18 26.66 -7.84
CA SER A 178 -12.70 28.03 -7.91
C SER A 178 -12.72 28.49 -9.36
#